data_AF-A0A9D9WFC6-F1
#
_entry.id   AF-A0A9D9WFC6-F1
#
_cell.length_a   1.000
_cell.length_b   1.000
_cell.length_c   1.000
_cell.angle_alpha   90.00
_cell.angle_beta   90.00
_cell.angle_gamma   90.00
#
_symmetry.space_group_name_H-M   'P 1'
#
loop_
_entity.id
_entity.type
_entity.pdbx_description
1 polymer ?
#
loop_
_entity_poly.entity_id
_entity_poly.type
_entity_poly.pdbx_seq_one_letter_code
_entity_poly.pdbx_strand_id
1 'polypeptide(L)' 'AEKAFNDKAYQQSAEIVEDVARYAAYQSDGLTAGQKAELTQIVKQAIGRFTFCPDECVWEETSALMDLFRD' A
#
# COMPACT_ATOMS: atom_id res chain seq x y z
N ALA A 1 -2.95 6.85 5.51
CA ALA A 1 -1.61 6.22 5.48
C ALA A 1 -0.53 7.22 5.90
N GLU A 2 -0.11 8.17 5.05
CA GLU A 2 1.09 8.99 5.31
C GLU A 2 1.10 9.72 6.67
N LYS A 3 -0.01 10.36 7.05
CA LYS A 3 -0.12 10.99 8.38
C LYS A 3 0.15 9.99 9.51
N ALA A 4 -0.48 8.81 9.46
CA ALA A 4 -0.30 7.77 10.47
C ALA A 4 1.15 7.26 10.50
N PHE A 5 1.79 7.10 9.33
CA PHE A 5 3.20 6.74 9.26
C PHE A 5 4.12 7.78 9.92
N ASN A 6 3.89 9.06 9.63
CA ASN A 6 4.68 10.17 10.20
C ASN A 6 4.45 10.33 11.72
N ASP A 7 3.25 10.01 12.19
CA ASP A 7 2.90 9.97 13.63
C ASP A 7 3.40 8.69 14.33
N LYS A 8 4.15 7.82 13.62
CA LYS A 8 4.65 6.51 14.09
C LYS A 8 3.55 5.50 14.44
N ALA A 9 2.32 5.73 13.99
CA ALA A 9 1.22 4.77 14.04
C ALA A 9 1.34 3.80 12.85
N TYR A 10 2.42 3.01 12.82
CA TYR A 10 2.80 2.19 11.67
C TYR A 10 1.76 1.14 11.31
N GLN A 11 1.22 0.42 12.30
CA GLN A 11 0.14 -0.56 12.11
C GLN A 11 -1.08 0.07 11.41
N GLN A 12 -1.56 1.21 11.93
CA GLN A 12 -2.69 1.92 11.33
C GLN A 12 -2.38 2.40 9.91
N SER A 13 -1.14 2.84 9.66
CA SER A 13 -0.73 3.19 8.31
C SER A 13 -0.73 1.97 7.38
N ALA A 14 -0.28 0.81 7.86
CA ALA A 14 -0.21 -0.42 7.10
C ALA A 14 -1.61 -0.92 6.73
N GLU A 15 -2.55 -0.94 7.67
CA GLU A 15 -3.96 -1.30 7.45
C GLU A 15 -4.58 -0.46 6.32
N ILE A 16 -4.36 0.87 6.35
CA ILE A 16 -4.87 1.75 5.28
C ILE A 16 -4.21 1.42 3.94
N VAL A 17 -2.90 1.13 3.92
CA VAL A 17 -2.20 0.78 2.69
C VAL A 17 -2.68 -0.56 2.14
N GLU A 18 -2.93 -1.55 3.00
CA GLU A 18 -3.47 -2.85 2.65
C GLU A 18 -4.86 -2.73 2.01
N ASP A 19 -5.77 -1.98 2.63
CA ASP A 19 -7.13 -1.77 2.12
C ASP A 19 -7.10 -1.19 0.70
N VAL A 20 -6.27 -0.16 0.49
CA VAL A 20 -6.14 0.48 -0.82
C VAL A 20 -5.45 -0.45 -1.83
N ALA A 21 -4.46 -1.25 -1.40
CA ALA A 21 -3.79 -2.21 -2.25
C ALA A 21 -4.73 -3.31 -2.74
N ARG A 22 -5.55 -3.88 -1.84
CA ARG A 22 -6.56 -4.88 -2.19
C ARG A 22 -7.63 -4.30 -3.11
N TYR A 23 -8.07 -3.05 -2.86
CA TYR A 23 -9.00 -2.38 -3.76
C TYR A 23 -8.41 -2.19 -5.16
N ALA A 24 -7.17 -1.71 -5.24
CA ALA A 24 -6.47 -1.51 -6.52
C ALA A 24 -6.34 -2.82 -7.30
N ALA A 25 -5.97 -3.91 -6.63
CA ALA A 25 -5.75 -5.22 -7.24
C ALA A 25 -7.03 -5.93 -7.68
N TYR A 26 -8.12 -5.86 -6.89
CA TYR A 26 -9.27 -6.75 -7.08
C TYR A 26 -10.61 -6.06 -7.29
N GLN A 27 -10.78 -4.80 -6.90
CA GLN A 27 -12.09 -4.14 -6.82
C GLN A 27 -12.16 -2.83 -7.63
N SER A 28 -11.16 -2.57 -8.46
CA SER A 28 -11.00 -1.30 -9.17
C SER A 28 -11.81 -1.20 -10.47
N ASP A 29 -12.77 -2.08 -10.74
CA ASP A 29 -13.47 -2.19 -12.03
C ASP A 29 -14.29 -0.96 -12.45
N GLY A 30 -14.63 -0.08 -11.51
CA GLY A 30 -15.23 1.23 -11.81
C GLY A 30 -14.23 2.29 -12.30
N LEU A 31 -12.92 2.02 -12.28
CA LEU A 31 -11.87 2.93 -12.69
C LEU A 31 -11.47 2.70 -14.16
N THR A 32 -11.17 3.80 -14.85
CA THR A 32 -10.52 3.74 -16.17
C THR A 32 -9.12 3.12 -16.06
N ALA A 33 -8.58 2.61 -17.17
CA ALA A 33 -7.22 2.06 -17.20
C ALA A 33 -6.15 3.06 -16.69
N GLY A 34 -6.29 4.35 -17.02
CA GLY A 34 -5.39 5.40 -16.53
C GLY A 34 -5.47 5.57 -15.02
N GLN A 35 -6.68 5.61 -14.45
CA GLN A 35 -6.89 5.70 -13.00
C GLN A 35 -6.39 4.45 -12.26
N LYS A 36 -6.57 3.26 -12.84
CA LYS A 36 -6.02 2.00 -12.29
C LYS A 36 -4.49 2.05 -12.24
N ALA A 37 -3.85 2.52 -13.32
CA ALA A 37 -2.39 2.65 -13.37
C ALA A 37 -1.87 3.68 -12.37
N GLU A 38 -2.50 4.85 -12.29
CA GLU A 38 -2.16 5.90 -11.32
C GLU A 38 -2.30 5.40 -9.87
N LEU A 39 -3.45 4.80 -9.54
CA LEU A 39 -3.69 4.24 -8.21
C LEU A 39 -2.66 3.16 -7.85
N THR A 40 -2.36 2.26 -8.79
CA THR A 40 -1.36 1.21 -8.59
C THR A 40 0.02 1.82 -8.30
N GLN A 41 0.42 2.88 -9.03
CA GLN A 41 1.70 3.54 -8.75
C GLN A 41 1.72 4.22 -7.37
N ILE A 42 0.65 4.90 -6.98
CA ILE A 42 0.54 5.53 -5.66
C ILE A 42 0.64 4.49 -4.54
N VAL A 43 -0.06 3.36 -4.68
CA VAL A 43 0.00 2.26 -3.71
C VAL A 43 1.40 1.65 -3.65
N LYS A 44 2.05 1.42 -4.80
CA LYS A 44 3.43 0.91 -4.85
C LYS A 44 4.40 1.82 -4.10
N GLN A 45 4.27 3.13 -4.27
CA GLN A 45 5.07 4.12 -3.53
C GLN A 45 4.76 4.10 -2.02
N ALA A 46 3.49 3.97 -1.63
CA ALA A 46 3.09 3.92 -0.24
C ALA A 46 3.66 2.68 0.48
N ILE A 47 3.61 1.51 -0.16
CA ILE A 47 4.21 0.27 0.34
C ILE A 47 5.73 0.41 0.42
N GLY A 48 6.39 0.96 -0.61
CA GLY A 48 7.84 1.15 -0.63
C GLY A 48 8.37 1.97 0.55
N ARG A 49 7.55 2.86 1.13
CA ARG A 49 7.90 3.66 2.31
C ARG A 49 8.07 2.81 3.58
N PHE A 50 7.43 1.64 3.66
CA PHE A 50 7.56 0.72 4.80
C PHE A 50 8.90 0.00 4.86
N THR A 51 9.73 0.06 3.79
CA THR A 51 11.13 -0.41 3.82
C THR A 51 11.96 0.26 4.92
N PHE A 52 11.53 1.45 5.37
CA PHE A 52 12.18 2.20 6.44
C PHE A 52 11.40 2.16 7.78
N CYS A 53 10.38 1.30 7.88
CA CYS A 53 9.62 1.13 9.11
C CYS A 53 10.49 0.39 10.15
N PRO A 54 10.60 0.90 11.39
CA PRO A 54 11.39 0.25 12.44
C PRO A 54 10.70 -0.98 13.04
N ASP A 55 9.41 -1.18 12.75
CA ASP A 55 8.67 -2.38 13.14
C ASP A 55 8.82 -3.42 12.03
N GLU A 56 9.64 -4.45 12.29
CA GLU A 56 9.97 -5.49 11.31
C GLU A 56 8.74 -6.30 10.89
N CYS A 57 7.79 -6.54 11.80
CA CYS A 57 6.56 -7.26 11.49
C CYS A 57 5.72 -6.48 10.49
N VAL A 58 5.49 -5.20 10.78
CA VAL A 58 4.72 -4.31 9.90
C VAL A 58 5.43 -4.10 8.56
N TRP A 59 6.76 -4.00 8.58
CA TRP A 59 7.56 -3.88 7.37
C TRP A 59 7.40 -5.11 6.46
N GLU A 60 7.58 -6.32 7.00
CA GLU A 60 7.46 -7.56 6.22
C GLU A 60 6.06 -7.70 5.62
N GLU A 61 5.02 -7.57 6.44
CA GLU A 61 3.62 -7.72 6.02
C GLU A 61 3.25 -6.70 4.94
N THR A 62 3.62 -5.43 5.13
CA THR A 62 3.29 -4.38 4.16
C THR A 62 4.08 -4.55 2.88
N SER A 63 5.35 -4.98 2.94
CA SER A 63 6.18 -5.21 1.75
C SER A 63 5.65 -6.36 0.90
N ALA A 64 5.09 -7.40 1.52
CA ALA A 64 4.50 -8.54 0.82
C ALA A 64 3.32 -8.13 -0.09
N LEU A 65 2.66 -7.01 0.18
CA LEU A 65 1.59 -6.48 -0.67
C LEU A 65 2.06 -6.11 -2.08
N MET A 66 3.38 -5.96 -2.32
CA MET A 66 3.90 -5.80 -3.68
C MET A 66 3.57 -6.97 -4.60
N ASP A 67 3.43 -8.18 -4.05
CA ASP A 67 3.12 -9.37 -4.84
C ASP A 67 1.73 -9.32 -5.47
N LEU A 68 0.80 -8.49 -4.93
CA LEU A 68 -0.51 -8.24 -5.55
C LEU A 68 -0.42 -7.58 -6.93
N PHE A 69 0.73 -6.98 -7.26
CA PHE A 69 0.95 -6.23 -8.48
C PHE A 69 2.13 -6.76 -9.31
N ARG A 70 2.57 -7.99 -9.05
CA ARG A 70 3.45 -8.74 -9.94
C ARG A 70 2.57 -9.41 -11.00
N ASP A 71 2.86 -9.10 -12.27
CA ASP A 71 2.22 -9.70 -13.44
C ASP A 71 2.47 -11.22 -13.52
#